data_AF-A0A519T709-F1
#
_entry.id   AF-A0A519T709-F1
#
_cell.length_a   1.000
_cell.length_b   1.000
_cell.length_c   1.000
_cell.angle_alpha   90.00
_cell.angle_beta   90.00
_cell.angle_gamma   90.00
#
_symmetry.space_group_name_H-M   'P 1'
#
loop_
_entity.id
_entity.type
_entity.pdbx_description
1 polymer ?
#
loop_
_entity_poly.entity_id
_entity_poly.type
_entity_poly.pdbx_seq_one_letter_code
_entity_poly.pdbx_strand_id
1 'polypeptide(L)'
;MRTTTPLSGWRSLRQFLPSLLLLLLPLLVRGQSANIVISQVYGGGGSAATSPTPAFKQDYVELFNRSTTPQAIGGYTLQYASATGTSFDVSTAFPAGTTIPAGGYFLVALSTTANSNGSVLPTPDFTPTATLTLAATAGKVALVNGSTPLPATSSATGPTIIDFVGYGTAANTFEGSNPTSNLSTILAAFRSNGGCMDTNQNGADFTAIAPSPRNASNTRPLCTDPVLVANPSALSLSATTGQVAPVATYTLTGYNLAANAAVTISSSNAAVLVSTTGAVGSFASTASVTTSASGELSQTISVQFTAPATAGTTSATISNSGNGKNGSVLVASVAVTGASIMAYTWNGTSTSYSAAGSWTPARTTLTTSDILLFDGAVTPTAAVTLDYNPAQTVPAQTIGQLQFINNVAATLSTDMSRTLTLDNNMPGDDFVIRAGSSVTITNNSTAGTSGFDILLTSPETGAVGGTLLFAGLTGTTNGRHTLQATAAGAVQFVAGSLFQVASTYTTANPFGGSSANAGSVVFRNGARFEQYGGGNPFALTAPNSVVVFEPASTFLFGMSGSAPSLAGRTYGNFIYDVSGASTASGTAGALTIQGDLAVRNGTVSISGTGSIAVQGNVQVA
;
A
#
# COMPACT_ATOMS: atom_id res chain seq x y z
N MET A 1 58.74 12.89 56.75
CA MET A 1 58.05 13.88 55.91
C MET A 1 57.95 13.35 54.48
N ARG A 2 56.79 12.81 54.11
CA ARG A 2 56.47 12.45 52.72
C ARG A 2 55.10 13.04 52.43
N THR A 3 55.10 14.07 51.59
CA THR A 3 53.93 14.80 51.10
C THR A 3 53.15 13.92 50.14
N THR A 4 51.86 13.75 50.43
CA THR A 4 50.86 13.04 49.64
C THR A 4 50.26 13.95 48.58
N THR A 5 50.32 13.55 47.31
CA THR A 5 49.45 14.05 46.22
C THR A 5 48.40 12.99 45.90
N PRO A 6 47.08 13.29 45.94
CA PRO A 6 46.07 12.34 45.47
C PRO A 6 45.79 12.53 43.97
N LEU A 7 45.88 11.44 43.22
CA LEU A 7 45.42 11.33 41.83
C LEU A 7 43.90 11.14 41.80
N SER A 8 43.21 12.01 41.06
CA SER A 8 41.78 11.96 40.81
C SER A 8 41.41 10.86 39.82
N GLY A 9 40.89 9.75 40.29
CA GLY A 9 40.16 8.79 39.47
C GLY A 9 38.74 8.68 40.00
N TRP A 10 37.75 9.27 39.31
CA TRP A 10 36.31 8.95 39.39
C TRP A 10 35.48 9.87 38.49
N ARG A 11 35.56 9.75 37.16
CA ARG A 11 34.50 10.23 36.24
C ARG A 11 34.53 9.48 34.90
N SER A 12 34.12 8.20 34.84
CA SER A 12 33.69 7.60 33.55
C SER A 12 32.98 6.24 33.68
N LEU A 13 32.11 6.04 34.68
CA LEU A 13 31.33 4.78 34.78
C LEU A 13 29.85 5.04 35.09
N ARG A 14 29.20 5.91 34.30
CA ARG A 14 27.74 6.17 34.38
C ARG A 14 27.08 6.42 33.01
N GLN A 15 27.60 5.88 31.91
CA GLN A 15 26.99 6.07 30.57
C GLN A 15 26.76 4.79 29.75
N PHE A 16 26.92 3.58 30.32
CA PHE A 16 26.72 2.32 29.57
C PHE A 16 25.63 1.40 30.13
N LEU A 17 24.63 1.93 30.87
CA LEU A 17 23.53 1.13 31.43
C LEU A 17 22.12 1.30 30.83
N PRO A 18 21.81 2.21 29.88
CA PRO A 18 20.52 2.17 29.19
C PRO A 18 20.56 1.44 27.83
N SER A 19 21.73 1.18 27.24
CA SER A 19 21.84 0.62 25.87
C SER A 19 21.84 -0.91 25.77
N LEU A 20 21.88 -1.64 26.89
CA LEU A 20 21.84 -3.12 26.88
C LEU A 20 20.45 -3.69 27.27
N LEU A 21 19.53 -2.86 27.76
CA LEU A 21 18.17 -3.29 28.13
C LEU A 21 17.15 -3.13 26.99
N LEU A 22 17.56 -2.55 25.85
CA LEU A 22 16.73 -2.41 24.64
C LEU A 22 16.93 -3.55 23.61
N LEU A 23 17.73 -4.57 23.95
CA LEU A 23 18.04 -5.70 23.05
C LEU A 23 17.42 -7.04 23.50
N LEU A 24 16.40 -7.00 24.36
CA LEU A 24 15.76 -8.18 24.97
C LEU A 24 14.22 -8.09 25.05
N LEU A 25 13.57 -7.25 24.24
CA LEU A 25 12.18 -7.53 23.86
C LEU A 25 12.23 -8.46 22.65
N PRO A 26 12.00 -9.78 22.77
CA PRO A 26 11.38 -10.45 21.66
C PRO A 26 10.06 -9.70 21.42
N LEU A 27 9.87 -9.19 20.21
CA LEU A 27 8.52 -8.97 19.71
C LEU A 27 7.78 -10.27 20.03
N LEU A 28 6.83 -10.24 20.96
CA LEU A 28 5.72 -11.16 20.89
C LEU A 28 4.95 -10.75 19.63
N VAL A 29 5.46 -11.16 18.47
CA VAL A 29 4.60 -11.45 17.34
C VAL A 29 3.69 -12.54 17.88
N ARG A 30 2.51 -12.14 18.35
CA ARG A 30 1.42 -13.09 18.55
C ARG A 30 1.18 -13.66 17.17
N GLY A 31 1.61 -14.91 16.97
CA GLY A 31 1.29 -15.64 15.76
C GLY A 31 -0.21 -15.51 15.52
N GLN A 32 -0.58 -15.06 14.32
CA GLN A 32 -1.96 -14.95 13.90
C GLN A 32 -2.61 -16.34 14.04
N SER A 33 -3.74 -16.42 14.73
CA SER A 33 -4.46 -17.70 14.89
C SER A 33 -5.10 -18.10 13.56
N ALA A 34 -4.40 -18.87 12.73
CA ALA A 34 -4.92 -19.48 11.49
C ALA A 34 -5.94 -20.62 11.75
N ASN A 35 -6.50 -20.69 12.96
CA ASN A 35 -7.36 -21.78 13.43
C ASN A 35 -8.82 -21.41 13.54
N ILE A 36 -9.09 -20.11 13.55
CA ILE A 36 -10.46 -19.63 13.54
C ILE A 36 -10.88 -19.51 12.10
N VAL A 37 -11.89 -20.28 11.74
CA VAL A 37 -12.48 -20.25 10.40
C VAL A 37 -13.94 -19.82 10.52
N ILE A 38 -14.44 -19.17 9.48
CA ILE A 38 -15.86 -18.98 9.20
C ILE A 38 -16.42 -20.35 8.85
N SER A 39 -17.27 -20.91 9.70
CA SER A 39 -17.92 -22.20 9.46
C SER A 39 -19.26 -22.06 8.73
N GLN A 40 -19.95 -20.94 8.89
CA GLN A 40 -21.19 -20.66 8.15
C GLN A 40 -21.37 -19.17 7.81
N VAL A 41 -21.97 -18.91 6.66
CA VAL A 41 -22.44 -17.57 6.25
C VAL A 41 -23.88 -17.65 5.78
N TYR A 42 -24.76 -16.83 6.35
CA TYR A 42 -26.17 -16.71 5.95
C TYR A 42 -26.59 -15.25 5.87
N GLY A 43 -26.97 -14.80 4.66
CA GLY A 43 -27.44 -13.44 4.38
C GLY A 43 -28.93 -13.33 4.04
N GLY A 44 -29.71 -14.34 4.41
CA GLY A 44 -31.13 -14.43 4.07
C GLY A 44 -32.09 -13.78 5.08
N GLY A 45 -31.56 -13.18 6.14
CA GLY A 45 -32.25 -12.83 7.37
C GLY A 45 -33.45 -11.90 7.19
N GLY A 46 -34.62 -12.34 7.67
CA GLY A 46 -35.80 -11.49 7.81
C GLY A 46 -36.42 -11.01 6.49
N SER A 47 -35.96 -11.51 5.34
CA SER A 47 -36.37 -11.04 4.01
C SER A 47 -37.90 -10.98 3.84
N ALA A 48 -38.39 -10.03 3.04
CA ALA A 48 -39.81 -9.86 2.74
C ALA A 48 -40.42 -11.05 1.99
N ALA A 49 -39.60 -11.95 1.45
CA ALA A 49 -40.07 -13.17 0.81
C ALA A 49 -40.89 -14.02 1.78
N THR A 50 -42.12 -14.37 1.40
CA THR A 50 -43.00 -15.27 2.15
C THR A 50 -42.99 -16.70 1.59
N SER A 51 -42.36 -16.91 0.44
CA SER A 51 -42.14 -18.23 -0.16
C SER A 51 -40.90 -18.23 -1.09
N PRO A 52 -39.87 -19.06 -0.81
CA PRO A 52 -39.70 -19.77 0.46
C PRO A 52 -39.46 -18.78 1.61
N THR A 53 -40.07 -19.03 2.76
CA THR A 53 -39.84 -18.22 3.97
C THR A 53 -38.37 -18.27 4.36
N PRO A 54 -37.74 -17.13 4.71
CA PRO A 54 -36.41 -17.11 5.28
C PRO A 54 -36.27 -18.08 6.45
N ALA A 55 -35.14 -18.79 6.50
CA ALA A 55 -34.86 -19.69 7.62
C ALA A 55 -34.80 -18.93 8.96
N PHE A 56 -34.18 -17.74 8.98
CA PHE A 56 -34.00 -16.95 10.19
C PHE A 56 -34.35 -15.47 10.03
N LYS A 57 -34.64 -14.81 11.16
CA LYS A 57 -34.94 -13.37 11.22
C LYS A 57 -33.71 -12.48 11.03
N GLN A 58 -32.54 -12.98 11.41
CA GLN A 58 -31.26 -12.30 11.31
C GLN A 58 -30.37 -12.98 10.27
N ASP A 59 -29.51 -12.18 9.64
CA ASP A 59 -28.29 -12.67 9.06
C ASP A 59 -27.35 -13.19 10.16
N TYR A 60 -26.44 -14.10 9.82
CA TYR A 60 -25.41 -14.53 10.76
C TYR A 60 -24.13 -14.97 10.07
N VAL A 61 -23.05 -14.89 10.84
CA VAL A 61 -21.77 -15.55 10.57
C VAL A 61 -21.42 -16.40 11.77
N GLU A 62 -21.00 -17.63 11.52
CA GLU A 62 -20.55 -18.56 12.56
C GLU A 62 -19.04 -18.77 12.41
N LEU A 63 -18.32 -18.67 13.52
CA LEU A 63 -16.90 -19.00 13.60
C LEU A 63 -16.70 -20.35 14.29
N PHE A 64 -15.61 -21.03 13.95
CA PHE A 64 -15.23 -22.30 14.55
C PHE A 64 -13.73 -22.30 14.86
N ASN A 65 -13.38 -22.75 16.07
CA ASN A 65 -12.01 -23.01 16.45
C ASN A 65 -11.65 -24.48 16.16
N ARG A 66 -10.90 -24.70 15.08
CA ARG A 66 -10.48 -26.05 14.67
C ARG A 66 -9.32 -26.63 15.48
N SER A 67 -8.70 -25.84 16.36
CA SER A 67 -7.52 -26.27 17.12
C SER A 67 -7.87 -27.03 18.39
N THR A 68 -6.84 -27.62 19.01
CA THR A 68 -6.96 -28.37 20.27
C THR A 68 -6.83 -27.48 21.51
N THR A 69 -6.65 -26.18 21.32
CA THR A 69 -6.47 -25.19 22.39
C THR A 69 -7.44 -24.01 22.23
N PRO A 70 -7.80 -23.30 23.32
CA PRO A 70 -8.59 -22.08 23.21
C PRO A 70 -7.89 -21.02 22.37
N GLN A 71 -8.62 -20.34 21.47
CA GLN A 71 -8.09 -19.27 20.63
C GLN A 71 -8.73 -17.93 21.00
N ALA A 72 -7.89 -16.91 21.21
CA ALA A 72 -8.34 -15.56 21.50
C ALA A 72 -8.69 -14.82 20.21
N ILE A 73 -9.83 -14.13 20.21
CA ILE A 73 -10.36 -13.39 19.05
C ILE A 73 -10.72 -11.94 19.39
N GLY A 74 -10.46 -11.48 20.62
CA GLY A 74 -10.72 -10.10 21.02
C GLY A 74 -9.98 -9.11 20.12
N GLY A 75 -10.69 -8.09 19.65
CA GLY A 75 -10.20 -7.11 18.68
C GLY A 75 -10.40 -7.48 17.21
N TYR A 76 -10.81 -8.71 16.89
CA TYR A 76 -11.14 -9.08 15.51
C TYR A 76 -12.47 -8.45 15.09
N THR A 77 -12.64 -8.20 13.79
CA THR A 77 -13.89 -7.74 13.18
C THR A 77 -14.34 -8.69 12.10
N LEU A 78 -15.66 -8.79 11.90
CA LEU A 78 -16.22 -9.22 10.62
C LEU A 78 -16.31 -8.02 9.70
N GLN A 79 -15.90 -8.22 8.46
CA GLN A 79 -16.01 -7.23 7.40
C GLN A 79 -16.79 -7.81 6.23
N TYR A 80 -17.66 -7.01 5.62
CA TYR A 80 -18.52 -7.45 4.53
C TYR A 80 -18.45 -6.50 3.34
N ALA A 81 -18.45 -7.05 2.13
CA ALA A 81 -18.67 -6.30 0.91
C ALA A 81 -19.63 -7.07 -0.01
N SER A 82 -20.38 -6.35 -0.84
CA SER A 82 -21.20 -7.00 -1.87
C SER A 82 -20.32 -7.75 -2.89
N ALA A 83 -20.93 -8.65 -3.66
CA ALA A 83 -20.23 -9.56 -4.57
C ALA A 83 -19.18 -8.86 -5.45
N THR A 84 -19.50 -7.69 -6.02
CA THR A 84 -18.60 -6.86 -6.82
C THR A 84 -18.21 -5.53 -6.15
N GLY A 85 -18.68 -5.30 -4.92
CA GLY A 85 -18.39 -4.08 -4.16
C GLY A 85 -16.91 -3.92 -3.86
N THR A 86 -16.48 -2.65 -3.80
CA THR A 86 -15.09 -2.22 -3.61
C THR A 86 -14.83 -1.63 -2.21
N SER A 87 -15.83 -1.65 -1.34
CA SER A 87 -15.72 -1.14 0.04
C SER A 87 -16.25 -2.19 1.01
N PHE A 88 -15.51 -2.39 2.11
CA PHE A 88 -15.91 -3.28 3.19
C PHE A 88 -16.54 -2.51 4.35
N ASP A 89 -17.78 -2.87 4.68
CA ASP A 89 -18.43 -2.48 5.93
C ASP A 89 -17.82 -3.27 7.08
N VAL A 90 -17.66 -2.64 8.25
CA VAL A 90 -16.95 -3.22 9.39
C VAL A 90 -17.89 -3.32 10.59
N SER A 91 -18.01 -4.52 11.15
CA SER A 91 -18.72 -4.76 12.41
C SER A 91 -17.97 -4.15 13.60
N THR A 92 -18.65 -3.99 14.74
CA THR A 92 -17.94 -3.72 15.99
C THR A 92 -17.02 -4.87 16.35
N ALA A 93 -15.79 -4.54 16.76
CA ALA A 93 -14.80 -5.52 17.16
C ALA A 93 -15.28 -6.40 18.32
N PHE A 94 -14.87 -7.66 18.32
CA PHE A 94 -15.14 -8.57 19.43
C PHE A 94 -14.48 -8.04 20.71
N PRO A 95 -15.16 -8.09 21.87
CA PRO A 95 -14.62 -7.57 23.12
C PRO A 95 -13.23 -8.13 23.46
N ALA A 96 -12.42 -7.32 24.15
CA ALA A 96 -11.15 -7.79 24.67
C ALA A 96 -11.37 -9.00 25.61
N GLY A 97 -10.55 -10.04 25.44
CA GLY A 97 -10.67 -11.28 26.22
C GLY A 97 -11.64 -12.32 25.67
N THR A 98 -12.36 -12.05 24.57
CA THR A 98 -13.18 -13.08 23.91
C THR A 98 -12.31 -14.24 23.41
N THR A 99 -12.69 -15.46 23.76
CA THR A 99 -12.02 -16.71 23.38
C THR A 99 -13.02 -17.74 22.88
N ILE A 100 -12.65 -18.49 21.84
CA ILE A 100 -13.39 -19.68 21.42
C ILE A 100 -12.67 -20.92 21.99
N PRO A 101 -13.34 -21.77 22.79
CA PRO A 101 -12.76 -23.03 23.28
C PRO A 101 -12.29 -23.94 22.14
N ALA A 102 -11.42 -24.90 22.44
CA ALA A 102 -11.01 -25.92 21.48
C ALA A 102 -12.22 -26.67 20.91
N GLY A 103 -12.37 -26.74 19.59
CA GLY A 103 -13.55 -27.33 18.94
C GLY A 103 -14.87 -26.59 19.20
N GLY A 104 -14.81 -25.35 19.69
CA GLY A 104 -15.98 -24.52 19.98
C GLY A 104 -16.46 -23.71 18.77
N TYR A 105 -17.75 -23.37 18.77
CA TYR A 105 -18.36 -22.42 17.84
C TYR A 105 -18.56 -21.05 18.49
N PHE A 106 -18.72 -20.03 17.66
CA PHE A 106 -19.07 -18.68 18.08
C PHE A 106 -20.05 -18.05 17.08
N LEU A 107 -21.30 -17.85 17.51
CA LEU A 107 -22.37 -17.34 16.67
C LEU A 107 -22.47 -15.82 16.75
N VAL A 108 -22.29 -15.15 15.62
CA VAL A 108 -22.48 -13.71 15.50
C VAL A 108 -23.81 -13.44 14.81
N ALA A 109 -24.77 -12.88 15.57
CA ALA A 109 -26.00 -12.38 14.98
C ALA A 109 -25.76 -11.00 14.37
N LEU A 110 -26.15 -10.85 13.12
CA LEU A 110 -25.99 -9.62 12.35
C LEU A 110 -27.36 -8.94 12.19
N SER A 111 -27.51 -8.11 11.17
CA SER A 111 -28.70 -7.27 11.04
C SER A 111 -29.96 -8.09 10.79
N THR A 112 -31.06 -7.67 11.42
CA THR A 112 -32.42 -8.02 11.00
C THR A 112 -32.82 -7.10 9.88
N THR A 113 -33.38 -7.62 8.79
CA THR A 113 -34.20 -6.77 7.91
C THR A 113 -35.55 -6.50 8.59
N ALA A 114 -36.21 -5.38 8.22
CA ALA A 114 -37.40 -4.88 8.92
C ALA A 114 -38.58 -5.87 9.00
N ASN A 115 -38.61 -6.90 8.14
CA ASN A 115 -39.79 -7.76 7.96
C ASN A 115 -39.86 -8.96 8.92
N SER A 116 -38.86 -9.18 9.79
CA SER A 116 -38.90 -10.15 10.91
C SER A 116 -39.38 -11.58 10.59
N ASN A 117 -39.31 -12.00 9.33
CA ASN A 117 -39.71 -13.34 8.86
C ASN A 117 -38.67 -14.41 9.21
N GLY A 118 -39.12 -15.65 9.42
CA GLY A 118 -38.26 -16.77 9.78
C GLY A 118 -38.16 -17.03 11.28
N SER A 119 -37.41 -18.07 11.65
CA SER A 119 -37.20 -18.48 13.04
C SER A 119 -36.20 -17.56 13.75
N VAL A 120 -36.27 -17.50 15.08
CA VAL A 120 -35.22 -16.85 15.87
C VAL A 120 -33.93 -17.68 15.81
N LEU A 121 -32.77 -17.03 15.78
CA LEU A 121 -31.50 -17.72 15.97
C LEU A 121 -31.44 -18.36 17.37
N PRO A 122 -30.67 -19.45 17.55
CA PRO A 122 -30.14 -19.80 18.87
C PRO A 122 -29.47 -18.58 19.51
N THR A 123 -29.41 -18.52 20.85
CA THR A 123 -28.82 -17.38 21.56
C THR A 123 -27.42 -17.06 21.00
N PRO A 124 -27.22 -15.91 20.34
CA PRO A 124 -25.94 -15.56 19.76
C PRO A 124 -24.90 -15.32 20.85
N ASP A 125 -23.64 -15.63 20.57
CA ASP A 125 -22.53 -15.31 21.46
C ASP A 125 -22.13 -13.83 21.35
N PHE A 126 -22.43 -13.22 20.20
CA PHE A 126 -22.20 -11.80 19.97
C PHE A 126 -23.24 -11.20 19.02
N THR A 127 -23.61 -9.95 19.30
CA THR A 127 -24.41 -9.11 18.41
C THR A 127 -23.69 -7.77 18.26
N PRO A 128 -23.12 -7.46 17.09
CA PRO A 128 -22.45 -6.19 16.86
C PRO A 128 -23.41 -5.01 17.02
N THR A 129 -22.93 -3.89 17.57
CA THR A 129 -23.75 -2.66 17.64
C THR A 129 -23.74 -1.89 16.32
N ALA A 130 -22.70 -2.09 15.50
CA ALA A 130 -22.65 -1.59 14.13
C ALA A 130 -23.39 -2.56 13.22
N THR A 131 -24.32 -2.01 12.43
CA THR A 131 -25.14 -2.76 11.49
C THR A 131 -24.27 -3.35 10.38
N LEU A 132 -24.32 -4.67 10.20
CA LEU A 132 -23.73 -5.38 9.07
C LEU A 132 -24.84 -6.21 8.40
N THR A 133 -25.12 -5.94 7.13
CA THR A 133 -26.21 -6.61 6.40
C THR A 133 -25.62 -7.37 5.23
N LEU A 134 -25.92 -8.65 5.13
CA LEU A 134 -25.40 -9.52 4.09
C LEU A 134 -26.41 -9.61 2.93
N ALA A 135 -25.91 -9.73 1.70
CA ALA A 135 -26.77 -10.07 0.59
C ALA A 135 -27.12 -11.57 0.62
N ALA A 136 -28.37 -11.90 0.33
CA ALA A 136 -28.86 -13.29 0.42
C ALA A 136 -28.20 -14.26 -0.58
N THR A 137 -27.82 -13.78 -1.76
CA THR A 137 -27.35 -14.66 -2.85
C THR A 137 -25.84 -14.72 -2.97
N ALA A 138 -25.17 -13.56 -2.95
CA ALA A 138 -23.73 -13.46 -3.18
C ALA A 138 -23.11 -12.24 -2.49
N GLY A 139 -21.89 -12.40 -1.97
CA GLY A 139 -21.17 -11.39 -1.21
C GLY A 139 -19.80 -11.88 -0.75
N LYS A 140 -19.14 -11.09 0.10
CA LYS A 140 -17.80 -11.37 0.62
C LYS A 140 -17.78 -11.12 2.12
N VAL A 141 -17.30 -12.08 2.91
CA VAL A 141 -17.11 -11.94 4.35
C VAL A 141 -15.66 -12.22 4.69
N ALA A 142 -15.02 -11.32 5.42
CA ALA A 142 -13.69 -11.50 5.96
C ALA A 142 -13.71 -11.45 7.49
N LEU A 143 -13.01 -12.37 8.13
CA LEU A 143 -12.63 -12.25 9.54
C LEU A 143 -11.26 -11.58 9.60
N VAL A 144 -11.17 -10.41 10.23
CA VAL A 144 -9.96 -9.56 10.19
C VAL A 144 -9.47 -9.27 11.60
N ASN A 145 -8.17 -9.42 11.82
CA ASN A 145 -7.51 -8.96 13.04
C ASN A 145 -7.24 -7.45 12.96
N GLY A 146 -8.22 -6.68 13.44
CA GLY A 146 -8.21 -5.22 13.39
C GLY A 146 -9.51 -4.65 12.87
N SER A 147 -9.64 -3.34 12.92
CA SER A 147 -10.87 -2.61 12.57
C SER A 147 -10.74 -1.72 11.34
N THR A 148 -9.59 -1.73 10.66
CA THR A 148 -9.41 -0.99 9.41
C THR A 148 -10.14 -1.73 8.29
N PRO A 149 -11.02 -1.07 7.52
CA PRO A 149 -11.65 -1.68 6.36
C PRO A 149 -10.61 -2.21 5.37
N LEU A 150 -10.83 -3.42 4.84
CA LEU A 150 -10.01 -3.96 3.77
C LEU A 150 -10.15 -3.08 2.51
N PRO A 151 -9.04 -2.80 1.79
CA PRO A 151 -9.08 -2.00 0.56
C PRO A 151 -9.82 -2.73 -0.56
N ALA A 152 -10.34 -1.98 -1.54
CA ALA A 152 -11.02 -2.52 -2.73
C ALA A 152 -10.22 -3.61 -3.48
N THR A 153 -8.90 -3.54 -3.42
CA THR A 153 -7.94 -4.41 -4.09
C THR A 153 -7.44 -5.55 -3.20
N SER A 154 -7.97 -5.71 -1.99
CA SER A 154 -7.52 -6.75 -1.07
C SER A 154 -7.70 -8.13 -1.70
N SER A 155 -6.62 -8.90 -1.76
CA SER A 155 -6.73 -10.33 -2.00
C SER A 155 -7.48 -10.99 -0.84
N ALA A 156 -8.04 -12.17 -1.06
CA ALA A 156 -8.68 -12.95 0.00
C ALA A 156 -7.68 -13.42 1.09
N THR A 157 -6.39 -13.13 0.93
CA THR A 157 -5.29 -13.63 1.77
C THR A 157 -4.33 -12.51 2.17
N GLY A 158 -4.80 -11.56 2.96
CA GLY A 158 -3.97 -10.46 3.50
C GLY A 158 -3.39 -10.78 4.88
N PRO A 159 -2.34 -10.06 5.34
CA PRO A 159 -1.67 -10.35 6.62
C PRO A 159 -2.53 -10.11 7.86
N THR A 160 -3.63 -9.36 7.73
CA THR A 160 -4.62 -9.16 8.79
C THR A 160 -5.85 -10.05 8.65
N ILE A 161 -5.99 -10.76 7.51
CA ILE A 161 -7.15 -11.61 7.22
C ILE A 161 -6.92 -12.98 7.85
N ILE A 162 -7.83 -13.38 8.73
CA ILE A 162 -7.82 -14.66 9.43
C ILE A 162 -8.47 -15.75 8.58
N ASP A 163 -9.61 -15.43 7.97
CA ASP A 163 -10.35 -16.29 7.04
C ASP A 163 -11.21 -15.40 6.12
N PHE A 164 -11.44 -15.85 4.89
CA PHE A 164 -12.22 -15.12 3.90
C PHE A 164 -13.16 -16.06 3.13
N VAL A 165 -14.43 -15.65 3.01
CA VAL A 165 -15.43 -16.36 2.23
C VAL A 165 -16.04 -15.43 1.20
N GLY A 166 -15.70 -15.64 -0.07
CA GLY A 166 -16.51 -15.15 -1.18
C GLY A 166 -17.61 -16.15 -1.47
N TYR A 167 -18.86 -15.77 -1.22
CA TYR A 167 -20.03 -16.62 -1.41
C TYR A 167 -20.86 -16.20 -2.62
N GLY A 168 -21.39 -17.19 -3.32
CA GLY A 168 -22.13 -17.03 -4.57
C GLY A 168 -21.23 -16.73 -5.77
N THR A 169 -21.67 -17.16 -6.95
CA THR A 169 -20.86 -17.20 -8.18
C THR A 169 -20.49 -15.82 -8.71
N ALA A 170 -21.12 -14.76 -8.22
CA ALA A 170 -20.84 -13.37 -8.58
C ALA A 170 -19.75 -12.71 -7.72
N ALA A 171 -19.30 -13.36 -6.64
CA ALA A 171 -18.23 -12.81 -5.81
C ALA A 171 -16.94 -12.70 -6.62
N ASN A 172 -16.37 -11.50 -6.71
CA ASN A 172 -15.15 -11.23 -7.49
C ASN A 172 -13.85 -11.38 -6.67
N THR A 173 -13.97 -11.78 -5.40
CA THR A 173 -12.84 -12.08 -4.52
C THR A 173 -13.28 -13.20 -3.59
N PHE A 174 -12.45 -14.23 -3.49
CA PHE A 174 -12.68 -15.47 -2.74
C PHE A 174 -11.33 -16.14 -2.53
N GLU A 175 -11.26 -17.06 -1.56
CA GLU A 175 -10.07 -17.89 -1.41
C GLU A 175 -10.05 -18.97 -2.49
N GLY A 176 -8.89 -19.12 -3.12
CA GLY A 176 -8.65 -20.18 -4.07
C GLY A 176 -9.17 -19.89 -5.48
N SER A 177 -9.69 -20.92 -6.14
CA SER A 177 -10.00 -20.90 -7.58
C SER A 177 -11.44 -20.49 -7.91
N ASN A 178 -12.38 -20.70 -6.99
CA ASN A 178 -13.80 -20.42 -7.19
C ASN A 178 -14.46 -20.00 -5.86
N PRO A 179 -15.49 -19.13 -5.90
CA PRO A 179 -16.32 -18.83 -4.73
C PRO A 179 -17.24 -20.02 -4.40
N THR A 180 -18.00 -19.92 -3.31
CA THR A 180 -19.04 -20.91 -3.00
C THR A 180 -20.16 -20.90 -4.06
N SER A 181 -21.00 -21.95 -4.07
CA SER A 181 -22.30 -21.93 -4.76
C SER A 181 -23.20 -20.77 -4.28
N ASN A 182 -24.17 -20.38 -5.10
CA ASN A 182 -25.17 -19.36 -4.76
C ASN A 182 -25.96 -19.74 -3.51
N LEU A 183 -26.13 -18.76 -2.62
CA LEU A 183 -26.96 -18.88 -1.43
C LEU A 183 -28.38 -18.40 -1.72
N SER A 184 -29.25 -18.45 -0.71
CA SER A 184 -30.62 -17.93 -0.81
C SER A 184 -31.18 -17.63 0.58
N THR A 185 -32.45 -17.23 0.65
CA THR A 185 -33.16 -17.07 1.93
C THR A 185 -33.27 -18.37 2.73
N ILE A 186 -33.04 -19.54 2.12
CA ILE A 186 -33.08 -20.84 2.80
C ILE A 186 -31.74 -21.61 2.73
N LEU A 187 -30.70 -21.03 2.15
CA LEU A 187 -29.38 -21.67 2.02
C LEU A 187 -28.30 -20.80 2.65
N ALA A 188 -27.42 -21.41 3.42
CA ALA A 188 -26.18 -20.84 3.92
C ALA A 188 -24.98 -21.50 3.24
N ALA A 189 -23.85 -20.78 3.16
CA ALA A 189 -22.58 -21.43 2.89
C ALA A 189 -22.18 -22.20 4.14
N PHE A 190 -22.02 -23.51 4.04
CA PHE A 190 -21.70 -24.38 5.16
C PHE A 190 -20.34 -25.03 4.93
N ARG A 191 -19.36 -24.71 5.77
CA ARG A 191 -18.01 -25.28 5.68
C ARG A 191 -18.06 -26.76 6.02
N SER A 192 -17.48 -27.57 5.16
CA SER A 192 -17.49 -29.03 5.23
C SER A 192 -16.90 -29.56 6.53
N ASN A 193 -17.31 -30.78 6.90
CA ASN A 193 -16.88 -31.46 8.12
C ASN A 193 -17.12 -30.65 9.42
N GLY A 194 -18.13 -29.78 9.41
CA GLY A 194 -18.48 -28.93 10.55
C GLY A 194 -17.45 -27.84 10.86
N GLY A 195 -16.69 -27.39 9.85
CA GLY A 195 -15.65 -26.36 10.00
C GLY A 195 -14.22 -26.91 10.08
N CYS A 196 -14.03 -28.23 10.10
CA CYS A 196 -12.68 -28.81 10.14
C CYS A 196 -11.96 -28.83 8.79
N MET A 197 -12.67 -28.65 7.68
CA MET A 197 -12.06 -28.58 6.34
C MET A 197 -11.84 -27.13 5.92
N ASP A 198 -10.59 -26.78 5.66
CA ASP A 198 -10.21 -25.46 5.18
C ASP A 198 -8.92 -25.59 4.39
N THR A 199 -9.08 -25.66 3.07
CA THR A 199 -8.00 -25.81 2.10
C THR A 199 -7.64 -24.48 1.44
N ASN A 200 -8.14 -23.36 1.98
CA ASN A 200 -8.14 -22.03 1.36
C ASN A 200 -8.77 -22.06 -0.04
N GLN A 201 -9.83 -22.85 -0.23
CA GLN A 201 -10.53 -23.00 -1.50
C GLN A 201 -12.04 -22.94 -1.24
N ASN A 202 -12.63 -21.74 -1.28
CA ASN A 202 -14.03 -21.55 -0.89
C ASN A 202 -14.99 -22.48 -1.65
N GLY A 203 -14.80 -22.67 -2.96
CA GLY A 203 -15.63 -23.56 -3.77
C GLY A 203 -15.50 -25.06 -3.46
N ALA A 204 -14.41 -25.49 -2.81
CA ALA A 204 -14.23 -26.88 -2.37
C ALA A 204 -14.60 -27.07 -0.89
N ASP A 205 -14.41 -26.04 -0.06
CA ASP A 205 -14.58 -26.12 1.38
C ASP A 205 -16.05 -25.94 1.79
N PHE A 206 -16.86 -25.22 1.01
CA PHE A 206 -18.26 -24.91 1.35
C PHE A 206 -19.28 -25.58 0.43
N THR A 207 -20.39 -26.02 1.04
CA THR A 207 -21.59 -26.43 0.32
C THR A 207 -22.75 -25.50 0.67
N ALA A 208 -23.60 -25.16 -0.30
CA ALA A 208 -24.82 -24.40 -0.05
C ALA A 208 -25.94 -25.35 0.43
N ILE A 209 -26.25 -25.32 1.73
CA ILE A 209 -27.29 -26.16 2.35
C ILE A 209 -28.13 -25.36 3.34
N ALA A 210 -29.18 -25.96 3.90
CA ALA A 210 -30.00 -25.31 4.90
C ALA A 210 -29.17 -24.84 6.11
N PRO A 211 -29.34 -23.59 6.58
CA PRO A 211 -28.58 -23.05 7.70
C PRO A 211 -28.83 -23.83 8.99
N SER A 212 -27.77 -24.10 9.76
CA SER A 212 -27.84 -24.77 11.06
C SER A 212 -26.89 -24.08 12.05
N PRO A 213 -27.23 -22.86 12.52
CA PRO A 213 -26.36 -22.04 13.36
C PRO A 213 -26.09 -22.69 14.72
N ARG A 214 -24.85 -22.54 15.21
CA ARG A 214 -24.33 -23.09 16.46
C ARG A 214 -23.59 -22.00 17.23
N ASN A 215 -23.82 -21.94 18.53
CA ASN A 215 -23.19 -21.00 19.44
C ASN A 215 -22.20 -21.72 20.37
N ALA A 216 -21.66 -21.03 21.38
CA ALA A 216 -20.68 -21.61 22.30
C ALA A 216 -21.21 -22.78 23.16
N SER A 217 -22.53 -23.02 23.22
CA SER A 217 -23.10 -24.20 23.89
C SER A 217 -22.98 -25.47 23.03
N ASN A 218 -22.78 -25.31 21.72
CA ASN A 218 -22.50 -26.41 20.82
C ASN A 218 -21.01 -26.75 20.90
N THR A 219 -20.71 -28.00 21.22
CA THR A 219 -19.35 -28.53 21.15
C THR A 219 -19.27 -29.55 20.04
N ARG A 220 -18.19 -29.51 19.25
CA ARG A 220 -17.86 -30.58 18.31
C ARG A 220 -16.72 -31.41 18.93
N PRO A 221 -16.66 -32.72 18.70
CA PRO A 221 -15.41 -33.46 18.86
C PRO A 221 -14.28 -32.72 18.15
N LEU A 222 -13.06 -32.78 18.68
CA LEU A 222 -11.90 -32.19 18.04
C LEU A 222 -11.80 -32.68 16.59
N CYS A 223 -11.39 -31.79 15.69
CA CYS A 223 -11.03 -32.22 14.34
C CYS A 223 -9.98 -33.33 14.50
N THR A 224 -10.22 -34.51 13.93
CA THR A 224 -9.26 -35.62 13.93
C THR A 224 -8.55 -35.72 12.59
N ASP A 225 -9.17 -35.17 11.54
CA ASP A 225 -8.58 -35.12 10.23
C ASP A 225 -7.35 -34.20 10.27
N PRO A 226 -6.25 -34.65 9.64
CA PRO A 226 -5.05 -33.85 9.58
C PRO A 226 -5.26 -32.70 8.60
N VAL A 227 -4.70 -31.54 8.93
CA VAL A 227 -4.80 -30.33 8.12
C VAL A 227 -3.44 -29.66 8.04
N LEU A 228 -3.10 -29.16 6.85
CA LEU A 228 -1.91 -28.35 6.58
C LEU A 228 -2.35 -27.18 5.71
N VAL A 229 -2.06 -25.95 6.15
CA VAL A 229 -2.53 -24.72 5.49
C VAL A 229 -1.41 -23.70 5.46
N ALA A 230 -1.27 -23.02 4.32
CA ALA A 230 -0.34 -21.91 4.14
C ALA A 230 -1.13 -20.62 3.90
N ASN A 231 -0.87 -19.58 4.71
CA ASN A 231 -1.53 -18.29 4.58
C ASN A 231 -0.49 -17.14 4.59
N PRO A 232 -0.49 -16.24 3.59
CA PRO A 232 -1.37 -16.25 2.42
C PRO A 232 -1.05 -17.41 1.45
N SER A 233 -2.03 -17.81 0.64
CA SER A 233 -1.85 -18.85 -0.40
C SER A 233 -1.28 -18.31 -1.72
N ALA A 234 -1.07 -16.99 -1.80
CA ALA A 234 -0.37 -16.35 -2.89
C ALA A 234 0.54 -15.22 -2.38
N LEU A 235 1.70 -15.07 -3.02
CA LEU A 235 2.68 -14.02 -2.76
C LEU A 235 3.03 -13.29 -4.05
N SER A 236 3.17 -11.97 -3.95
CA SER A 236 3.75 -11.12 -4.99
C SER A 236 5.08 -10.54 -4.52
N LEU A 237 6.11 -10.63 -5.36
CA LEU A 237 7.42 -10.03 -5.12
C LEU A 237 7.79 -9.10 -6.28
N SER A 238 8.55 -8.06 -5.99
CA SER A 238 9.20 -7.26 -7.03
C SER A 238 10.64 -6.98 -6.62
N ALA A 239 11.55 -7.01 -7.60
CA ALA A 239 12.95 -6.74 -7.36
C ALA A 239 13.51 -5.85 -8.49
N THR A 240 14.39 -4.92 -8.13
CA THR A 240 15.24 -4.28 -9.12
C THR A 240 16.30 -5.29 -9.56
N THR A 241 16.55 -5.44 -10.87
CA THR A 241 17.63 -6.32 -11.33
C THR A 241 18.96 -5.89 -10.71
N GLY A 242 19.76 -6.85 -10.24
CA GLY A 242 21.03 -6.58 -9.57
C GLY A 242 20.90 -6.46 -8.04
N GLN A 243 19.70 -6.23 -7.53
CA GLN A 243 19.44 -6.09 -6.10
C GLN A 243 18.88 -7.38 -5.48
N VAL A 244 18.95 -7.46 -4.15
CA VAL A 244 18.28 -8.51 -3.36
C VAL A 244 16.78 -8.20 -3.35
N ALA A 245 15.95 -9.19 -3.73
CA ALA A 245 14.51 -9.06 -3.65
C ALA A 245 14.06 -8.86 -2.19
N PRO A 246 13.05 -8.02 -1.91
CA PRO A 246 12.42 -7.97 -0.60
C PRO A 246 11.93 -9.37 -0.19
N VAL A 247 12.08 -9.71 1.09
CA VAL A 247 11.57 -10.98 1.62
C VAL A 247 10.06 -10.87 1.79
N ALA A 248 9.33 -11.78 1.16
CA ALA A 248 7.92 -12.02 1.42
C ALA A 248 7.77 -13.16 2.43
N THR A 249 6.66 -13.22 3.16
CA THR A 249 6.45 -14.26 4.17
C THR A 249 5.04 -14.84 4.11
N TYR A 250 4.92 -16.13 4.41
CA TYR A 250 3.65 -16.77 4.75
C TYR A 250 3.78 -17.58 6.03
N THR A 251 2.67 -17.84 6.70
CA THR A 251 2.59 -18.72 7.87
C THR A 251 2.09 -20.08 7.43
N LEU A 252 2.88 -21.11 7.73
CA LEU A 252 2.51 -22.51 7.57
C LEU A 252 1.96 -23.03 8.90
N THR A 253 0.71 -23.49 8.89
CA THR A 253 0.05 -24.04 10.08
C THR A 253 -0.47 -25.44 9.80
N GLY A 254 -0.55 -26.28 10.85
CA GLY A 254 -1.14 -27.60 10.72
C GLY A 254 -1.53 -28.23 12.04
N TYR A 255 -2.48 -29.17 11.97
CA TYR A 255 -3.08 -29.87 13.11
C TYR A 255 -3.26 -31.34 12.79
N ASN A 256 -3.18 -32.17 13.84
CA ASN A 256 -3.16 -33.63 13.73
C ASN A 256 -2.18 -34.14 12.68
N LEU A 257 -1.05 -33.45 12.51
CA LEU A 257 0.03 -33.96 11.69
C LEU A 257 0.72 -35.12 12.43
N ALA A 258 1.47 -35.94 11.69
CA ALA A 258 2.34 -36.93 12.29
C ALA A 258 3.28 -36.21 13.28
N ALA A 259 3.35 -36.71 14.52
CA ALA A 259 4.12 -36.08 15.59
C ALA A 259 5.63 -36.19 15.34
N ASN A 260 6.37 -35.10 15.61
CA ASN A 260 7.82 -35.02 15.37
C ASN A 260 8.23 -35.38 13.93
N ALA A 261 7.36 -35.12 12.96
CA ALA A 261 7.58 -35.44 11.56
C ALA A 261 8.00 -34.19 10.78
N ALA A 262 8.75 -34.40 9.70
CA ALA A 262 9.12 -33.32 8.80
C ALA A 262 7.93 -32.89 7.94
N VAL A 263 7.74 -31.58 7.81
CA VAL A 263 7.02 -30.96 6.69
C VAL A 263 8.07 -30.35 5.77
N THR A 264 8.08 -30.81 4.53
CA THR A 264 9.03 -30.39 3.50
C THR A 264 8.44 -29.20 2.75
N ILE A 265 9.20 -28.12 2.64
CA ILE A 265 8.86 -26.96 1.82
C ILE A 265 9.76 -27.00 0.59
N SER A 266 9.17 -26.96 -0.61
CA SER A 266 9.91 -27.01 -1.87
C SER A 266 9.37 -26.02 -2.88
N SER A 267 10.26 -25.23 -3.49
CA SER A 267 9.93 -24.37 -4.63
C SER A 267 9.99 -25.15 -5.94
N SER A 268 9.02 -24.94 -6.83
CA SER A 268 9.03 -25.48 -8.19
C SER A 268 10.01 -24.75 -9.13
N ASN A 269 10.61 -23.64 -8.69
CA ASN A 269 11.51 -22.82 -9.49
C ASN A 269 12.76 -22.48 -8.67
N ALA A 270 13.95 -22.79 -9.20
CA ALA A 270 15.22 -22.52 -8.53
C ALA A 270 15.51 -21.03 -8.30
N ALA A 271 14.85 -20.13 -9.05
CA ALA A 271 14.92 -18.70 -8.85
C ALA A 271 14.11 -18.22 -7.63
N VAL A 272 13.25 -19.05 -7.05
CA VAL A 272 12.49 -18.78 -5.82
C VAL A 272 13.03 -19.64 -4.68
N LEU A 273 13.50 -18.98 -3.63
CA LEU A 273 14.11 -19.61 -2.47
C LEU A 273 13.24 -19.42 -1.23
N VAL A 274 13.27 -20.40 -0.35
CA VAL A 274 12.54 -20.43 0.93
C VAL A 274 13.51 -20.50 2.11
N SER A 275 13.09 -19.99 3.27
CA SER A 275 13.81 -20.11 4.54
C SER A 275 12.84 -20.17 5.72
N THR A 276 13.17 -20.96 6.74
CA THR A 276 12.42 -21.05 8.01
C THR A 276 12.89 -20.05 9.06
N THR A 277 14.04 -19.39 8.83
CA THR A 277 14.65 -18.45 9.77
C THR A 277 14.71 -17.02 9.23
N GLY A 278 14.65 -16.85 7.90
CA GLY A 278 14.83 -15.57 7.22
C GLY A 278 16.26 -15.03 7.29
N ALA A 279 17.21 -15.76 7.87
CA ALA A 279 18.60 -15.32 8.01
C ALA A 279 19.34 -15.30 6.66
N VAL A 280 20.25 -14.35 6.47
CA VAL A 280 21.11 -14.32 5.28
C VAL A 280 21.89 -15.64 5.16
N GLY A 281 21.90 -16.23 3.97
CA GLY A 281 22.54 -17.53 3.71
C GLY A 281 21.70 -18.76 4.05
N SER A 282 20.51 -18.59 4.66
CA SER A 282 19.60 -19.72 4.98
C SER A 282 18.60 -20.06 3.88
N PHE A 283 18.58 -19.30 2.78
CA PHE A 283 17.63 -19.46 1.69
C PHE A 283 18.08 -20.54 0.70
N ALA A 284 17.18 -21.49 0.42
CA ALA A 284 17.42 -22.59 -0.52
C ALA A 284 16.14 -22.95 -1.29
N SER A 285 16.24 -23.79 -2.33
CA SER A 285 15.07 -24.29 -3.06
C SER A 285 14.19 -25.22 -2.22
N THR A 286 14.74 -25.77 -1.13
CA THR A 286 14.03 -26.59 -0.16
C THR A 286 14.35 -26.16 1.26
N ALA A 287 13.37 -26.31 2.15
CA ALA A 287 13.52 -26.18 3.59
C ALA A 287 12.66 -27.25 4.30
N SER A 288 12.88 -27.44 5.60
CA SER A 288 12.05 -28.35 6.39
C SER A 288 11.78 -27.78 7.77
N VAL A 289 10.59 -28.10 8.28
CA VAL A 289 10.15 -27.79 9.65
C VAL A 289 9.68 -29.07 10.31
N THR A 290 9.89 -29.20 11.61
CA THR A 290 9.44 -30.38 12.36
C THR A 290 8.17 -30.04 13.12
N THR A 291 7.15 -30.89 12.99
CA THR A 291 5.92 -30.76 13.78
C THR A 291 6.21 -31.00 15.26
N SER A 292 5.41 -30.39 16.13
CA SER A 292 5.52 -30.64 17.57
C SER A 292 5.12 -32.08 17.95
N ALA A 293 5.40 -32.46 19.19
CA ALA A 293 4.98 -33.75 19.74
C ALA A 293 3.45 -33.94 19.77
N SER A 294 2.67 -32.85 19.77
CA SER A 294 1.20 -32.89 19.65
C SER A 294 0.71 -33.00 18.20
N GLY A 295 1.60 -32.93 17.20
CA GLY A 295 1.22 -32.90 15.79
C GLY A 295 0.72 -31.52 15.33
N GLU A 296 1.01 -30.46 16.09
CA GLU A 296 0.72 -29.08 15.72
C GLU A 296 1.94 -28.43 15.04
N LEU A 297 1.69 -27.51 14.12
CA LEU A 297 2.70 -26.71 13.43
C LEU A 297 2.21 -25.25 13.33
N SER A 298 3.10 -24.32 13.61
CA SER A 298 2.96 -22.91 13.27
C SER A 298 4.34 -22.33 13.03
N GLN A 299 4.66 -22.03 11.77
CA GLN A 299 5.96 -21.53 11.37
C GLN A 299 5.83 -20.45 10.31
N THR A 300 6.52 -19.32 10.51
CA THR A 300 6.70 -18.33 9.45
C THR A 300 7.77 -18.82 8.48
N ILE A 301 7.43 -18.82 7.20
CA ILE A 301 8.31 -19.13 6.08
C ILE A 301 8.60 -17.85 5.32
N SER A 302 9.89 -17.57 5.12
CA SER A 302 10.41 -16.47 4.32
C SER A 302 10.65 -16.94 2.89
N VAL A 303 10.33 -16.08 1.92
CA VAL A 303 10.43 -16.33 0.48
C VAL A 303 11.17 -15.17 -0.16
N GLN A 304 12.12 -15.45 -1.04
CA GLN A 304 12.82 -14.44 -1.83
C GLN A 304 13.16 -14.96 -3.23
N PHE A 305 13.45 -14.07 -4.17
CA PHE A 305 14.14 -14.48 -5.40
C PHE A 305 15.64 -14.66 -5.18
N THR A 306 16.27 -15.50 -6.00
CA THR A 306 17.74 -15.61 -6.07
C THR A 306 18.34 -14.24 -6.33
N ALA A 307 19.34 -13.88 -5.52
CA ALA A 307 20.13 -12.66 -5.72
C ALA A 307 21.34 -12.95 -6.63
N PRO A 308 21.72 -12.03 -7.53
CA PRO A 308 20.96 -10.84 -7.91
C PRO A 308 19.72 -11.21 -8.75
N ALA A 309 18.62 -10.47 -8.60
CA ALA A 309 17.43 -10.70 -9.41
C ALA A 309 17.76 -10.48 -10.90
N THR A 310 17.31 -11.36 -11.80
CA THR A 310 17.54 -11.29 -13.26
C THR A 310 16.29 -10.80 -13.96
N ALA A 311 16.35 -9.84 -14.89
CA ALA A 311 15.13 -9.29 -15.50
C ALA A 311 14.19 -10.33 -16.10
N GLY A 312 12.88 -10.10 -15.92
CA GLY A 312 11.80 -10.95 -16.39
C GLY A 312 10.72 -11.15 -15.33
N THR A 313 9.67 -11.88 -15.69
CA THR A 313 8.70 -12.40 -14.72
C THR A 313 9.13 -13.80 -14.27
N THR A 314 9.04 -14.05 -12.97
CA THR A 314 9.28 -15.34 -12.36
C THR A 314 8.01 -15.80 -11.67
N SER A 315 7.54 -16.99 -12.04
CA SER A 315 6.45 -17.69 -11.35
C SER A 315 6.97 -18.97 -10.72
N ALA A 316 6.43 -19.32 -9.55
CA ALA A 316 6.70 -20.57 -8.86
C ALA A 316 5.49 -21.01 -8.03
N THR A 317 5.44 -22.30 -7.72
CA THR A 317 4.60 -22.84 -6.67
C THR A 317 5.50 -23.35 -5.56
N ILE A 318 5.28 -22.85 -4.34
CA ILE A 318 5.88 -23.45 -3.14
C ILE A 318 4.93 -24.53 -2.64
N SER A 319 5.40 -25.76 -2.61
CA SER A 319 4.68 -26.91 -2.06
C SER A 319 5.14 -27.19 -0.64
N ASN A 320 4.19 -27.25 0.30
CA ASN A 320 4.41 -27.66 1.68
C ASN A 320 3.79 -29.05 1.83
N SER A 321 4.62 -30.09 1.97
CA SER A 321 4.18 -31.48 2.02
C SER A 321 4.52 -32.12 3.36
N GLY A 322 3.53 -32.73 4.00
CA GLY A 322 3.69 -33.42 5.27
C GLY A 322 2.66 -34.54 5.43
N ASN A 323 2.85 -35.37 6.45
CA ASN A 323 1.94 -36.47 6.74
C ASN A 323 1.00 -36.11 7.89
N GLY A 324 -0.25 -36.52 7.76
CA GLY A 324 -1.22 -36.56 8.84
C GLY A 324 -0.92 -37.67 9.85
N LYS A 325 -1.48 -37.54 11.04
CA LYS A 325 -1.40 -38.55 12.11
C LYS A 325 -2.06 -39.88 11.71
N ASN A 326 -3.00 -39.84 10.76
CA ASN A 326 -3.65 -41.00 10.15
C ASN A 326 -2.87 -41.56 8.92
N GLY A 327 -1.71 -41.00 8.58
CA GLY A 327 -0.91 -41.40 7.43
C GLY A 327 -1.30 -40.75 6.10
N SER A 328 -2.33 -39.89 6.06
CA SER A 328 -2.68 -39.13 4.85
C SER A 328 -1.56 -38.18 4.45
N VAL A 329 -1.26 -38.09 3.15
CA VAL A 329 -0.35 -37.07 2.63
C VAL A 329 -1.13 -35.77 2.45
N LEU A 330 -0.59 -34.68 3.00
CA LEU A 330 -1.16 -33.34 2.92
C LEU A 330 -0.24 -32.42 2.15
N VAL A 331 -0.81 -31.58 1.29
CA VAL A 331 -0.08 -30.58 0.53
C VAL A 331 -0.79 -29.23 0.62
N ALA A 332 -0.10 -28.23 1.16
CA ALA A 332 -0.51 -26.83 1.07
C ALA A 332 0.37 -26.10 0.07
N SER A 333 -0.23 -25.41 -0.91
CA SER A 333 0.52 -24.71 -1.95
C SER A 333 0.43 -23.20 -1.80
N VAL A 334 1.53 -22.50 -2.08
CA VAL A 334 1.59 -21.04 -2.19
C VAL A 334 2.00 -20.67 -3.60
N ALA A 335 1.16 -19.95 -4.33
CA ALA A 335 1.52 -19.38 -5.62
C ALA A 335 2.44 -18.17 -5.43
N VAL A 336 3.53 -18.10 -6.19
CA VAL A 336 4.48 -16.99 -6.13
C VAL A 336 4.63 -16.40 -7.51
N THR A 337 4.37 -15.10 -7.62
CA THR A 337 4.65 -14.33 -8.84
C THR A 337 5.57 -13.18 -8.47
N GLY A 338 6.54 -12.89 -9.31
CA GLY A 338 7.21 -11.62 -9.19
C GLY A 338 7.97 -11.19 -10.41
N ALA A 339 8.28 -9.91 -10.42
CA ALA A 339 8.90 -9.23 -11.53
C ALA A 339 10.26 -8.68 -11.11
N SER A 340 11.27 -9.02 -11.89
CA SER A 340 12.58 -8.42 -11.85
C SER A 340 12.74 -7.56 -13.09
N ILE A 341 13.12 -6.30 -12.91
CA ILE A 341 13.03 -5.32 -13.98
C ILE A 341 14.43 -4.80 -14.27
N MET A 342 14.84 -4.77 -15.55
CA MET A 342 16.19 -4.37 -15.93
C MET A 342 16.37 -2.88 -15.63
N ALA A 343 17.33 -2.57 -14.75
CA ALA A 343 17.59 -1.22 -14.30
C ALA A 343 18.96 -0.77 -14.80
N TYR A 344 19.01 0.45 -15.32
CA TYR A 344 20.19 1.13 -15.78
C TYR A 344 20.56 2.17 -14.73
N THR A 345 21.68 1.97 -14.05
CA THR A 345 22.14 2.91 -13.02
C THR A 345 23.09 3.93 -13.63
N TRP A 346 22.80 5.21 -13.42
CA TRP A 346 23.68 6.29 -13.83
C TRP A 346 25.02 6.20 -13.10
N ASN A 347 26.10 6.04 -13.85
CA ASN A 347 27.45 5.86 -13.31
C ASN A 347 28.33 7.12 -13.42
N GLY A 348 27.82 8.20 -14.04
CA GLY A 348 28.51 9.47 -14.14
C GLY A 348 29.81 9.47 -14.97
N THR A 349 30.06 8.45 -15.79
CA THR A 349 31.24 8.40 -16.67
C THR A 349 31.24 9.49 -17.76
N SER A 350 30.07 10.06 -18.04
CA SER A 350 29.83 11.20 -18.92
C SER A 350 28.61 11.98 -18.41
N THR A 351 28.35 13.17 -18.96
CA THR A 351 27.10 13.91 -18.73
C THR A 351 26.01 13.56 -19.74
N SER A 352 26.34 12.89 -20.84
CA SER A 352 25.40 12.54 -21.92
C SER A 352 24.42 11.46 -21.47
N TYR A 353 23.12 11.78 -21.48
CA TYR A 353 22.05 10.83 -21.17
C TYR A 353 21.97 9.69 -22.19
N SER A 354 22.20 9.99 -23.47
CA SER A 354 22.11 9.06 -24.60
C SER A 354 23.34 8.17 -24.75
N ALA A 355 24.49 8.55 -24.17
CA ALA A 355 25.68 7.71 -24.18
C ALA A 355 25.44 6.41 -23.38
N ALA A 356 25.45 5.27 -24.08
CA ALA A 356 25.21 3.96 -23.47
C ALA A 356 26.13 3.67 -22.27
N GLY A 357 27.38 4.13 -22.32
CA GLY A 357 28.38 3.98 -21.25
C GLY A 357 28.10 4.77 -19.97
N SER A 358 27.24 5.80 -20.01
CA SER A 358 26.79 6.55 -18.82
C SER A 358 25.92 5.72 -17.88
N TRP A 359 25.50 4.54 -18.33
CA TRP A 359 24.63 3.61 -17.62
C TRP A 359 25.36 2.31 -17.30
N THR A 360 25.04 1.71 -16.16
CA THR A 360 25.49 0.37 -15.77
C THR A 360 24.28 -0.54 -15.53
N PRO A 361 24.14 -1.65 -16.28
CA PRO A 361 24.92 -2.01 -17.47
C PRO A 361 24.78 -0.98 -18.60
N ALA A 362 25.61 -1.06 -19.64
CA ALA A 362 25.56 -0.11 -20.75
C ALA A 362 24.20 -0.17 -21.46
N ARG A 363 23.54 0.98 -21.62
CA ARG A 363 22.20 1.08 -22.22
C ARG A 363 22.27 1.18 -23.74
N THR A 364 22.54 0.07 -24.41
CA THR A 364 22.68 0.00 -25.89
C THR A 364 21.36 -0.15 -26.63
N THR A 365 20.32 -0.58 -25.93
CA THR A 365 18.96 -0.76 -26.48
C THR A 365 17.99 -0.07 -25.56
N LEU A 366 17.15 0.81 -26.13
CA LEU A 366 16.15 1.56 -25.40
C LEU A 366 14.83 0.81 -25.46
N THR A 367 14.20 0.56 -24.32
CA THR A 367 12.89 -0.09 -24.25
C THR A 367 11.92 0.71 -23.40
N THR A 368 10.61 0.53 -23.65
CA THR A 368 9.56 1.15 -22.83
C THR A 368 9.53 0.57 -21.41
N SER A 369 10.20 -0.55 -21.14
CA SER A 369 10.28 -1.16 -19.81
C SER A 369 11.52 -0.74 -19.02
N ASP A 370 12.35 0.17 -19.56
CA ASP A 370 13.60 0.58 -18.92
C ASP A 370 13.32 1.25 -17.56
N ILE A 371 14.04 0.82 -16.52
CA ILE A 371 14.15 1.57 -15.27
C ILE A 371 15.46 2.34 -15.30
N LEU A 372 15.39 3.65 -15.13
CA LEU A 372 16.55 4.52 -15.04
C LEU A 372 16.75 4.94 -13.59
N LEU A 373 17.90 4.61 -13.03
CA LEU A 373 18.21 4.80 -11.62
C LEU A 373 19.35 5.80 -11.43
N PHE A 374 19.08 6.81 -10.61
CA PHE A 374 20.08 7.70 -10.04
C PHE A 374 20.25 7.33 -8.57
N ASP A 375 21.35 6.65 -8.25
CA ASP A 375 21.64 6.14 -6.92
C ASP A 375 22.78 6.92 -6.28
N GLY A 376 22.51 7.61 -5.16
CA GLY A 376 23.51 8.40 -4.45
C GLY A 376 24.63 7.57 -3.80
N ALA A 377 24.43 6.26 -3.61
CA ALA A 377 25.49 5.35 -3.19
C ALA A 377 26.50 5.06 -4.32
N VAL A 378 26.10 5.24 -5.59
CA VAL A 378 26.94 5.06 -6.77
C VAL A 378 27.47 6.41 -7.26
N THR A 379 26.57 7.35 -7.50
CA THR A 379 26.85 8.70 -8.01
C THR A 379 26.15 9.72 -7.11
N PRO A 380 26.78 10.17 -5.99
CA PRO A 380 26.17 11.11 -5.04
C PRO A 380 25.68 12.40 -5.69
N THR A 381 26.41 12.88 -6.70
CA THR A 381 26.07 14.08 -7.48
C THR A 381 26.01 13.72 -8.96
N ALA A 382 24.81 13.73 -9.54
CA ALA A 382 24.59 13.35 -10.93
C ALA A 382 24.34 14.60 -11.78
N ALA A 383 25.27 14.93 -12.68
CA ALA A 383 25.10 15.99 -13.67
C ALA A 383 24.73 15.37 -15.02
N VAL A 384 23.53 15.63 -15.51
CA VAL A 384 22.97 15.00 -16.71
C VAL A 384 22.58 16.06 -17.72
N THR A 385 23.06 15.91 -18.94
CA THR A 385 22.56 16.60 -20.13
C THR A 385 21.61 15.65 -20.82
N LEU A 386 20.32 15.98 -20.79
CA LEU A 386 19.30 15.29 -21.57
C LEU A 386 19.59 15.60 -23.03
N ASP A 387 20.12 14.65 -23.78
CA ASP A 387 20.57 14.81 -25.17
C ASP A 387 19.97 13.73 -26.08
N TYR A 388 18.64 13.59 -26.00
CA TYR A 388 17.87 12.70 -26.88
C TYR A 388 18.20 12.96 -28.37
N ASN A 389 17.93 11.97 -29.23
CA ASN A 389 18.25 11.99 -30.67
C ASN A 389 18.01 13.40 -31.30
N PRO A 390 19.07 14.09 -31.77
CA PRO A 390 19.00 15.47 -32.22
C PRO A 390 18.22 15.68 -33.53
N ALA A 391 17.81 14.62 -34.23
CA ALA A 391 17.11 14.71 -35.50
C ALA A 391 15.61 15.07 -35.39
N GLN A 392 15.03 15.16 -34.19
CA GLN A 392 13.60 15.44 -33.97
C GLN A 392 13.34 16.89 -33.57
N THR A 393 12.21 17.47 -34.02
CA THR A 393 11.77 18.82 -33.65
C THR A 393 11.48 18.98 -32.15
N VAL A 394 10.94 17.93 -31.53
CA VAL A 394 10.84 17.76 -30.07
C VAL A 394 11.21 16.31 -29.77
N PRO A 395 12.45 16.04 -29.31
CA PRO A 395 12.85 14.68 -29.00
C PRO A 395 12.00 14.05 -27.88
N ALA A 396 11.52 12.83 -28.10
CA ALA A 396 10.69 12.10 -27.16
C ALA A 396 11.22 10.70 -26.86
N GLN A 397 10.98 10.21 -25.65
CA GLN A 397 11.32 8.85 -25.23
C GLN A 397 10.27 8.31 -24.27
N THR A 398 10.01 7.00 -24.33
CA THR A 398 9.20 6.28 -23.36
C THR A 398 10.08 5.32 -22.55
N ILE A 399 9.90 5.28 -21.24
CA ILE A 399 10.54 4.32 -20.32
C ILE A 399 9.52 3.80 -19.30
N GLY A 400 9.92 2.82 -18.50
CA GLY A 400 9.08 2.27 -17.45
C GLY A 400 9.12 3.17 -16.23
N GLN A 401 10.31 3.37 -15.66
CA GLN A 401 10.46 4.15 -14.42
C GLN A 401 11.70 5.04 -14.43
N LEU A 402 11.61 6.15 -13.69
CA LEU A 402 12.70 7.07 -13.38
C LEU A 402 12.79 7.25 -11.87
N GLN A 403 13.91 6.82 -11.28
CA GLN A 403 14.06 6.79 -9.82
C GLN A 403 15.32 7.52 -9.34
N PHE A 404 15.18 8.27 -8.24
CA PHE A 404 16.26 8.98 -7.53
C PHE A 404 16.32 8.53 -6.07
N ILE A 405 17.42 7.91 -5.66
CA ILE A 405 17.52 7.17 -4.39
C ILE A 405 18.81 7.46 -3.63
N ASN A 406 18.86 7.00 -2.37
CA ASN A 406 20.04 7.02 -1.51
C ASN A 406 20.72 8.40 -1.41
N ASN A 407 19.92 9.46 -1.27
CA ASN A 407 20.38 10.84 -1.13
C ASN A 407 21.13 11.40 -2.34
N VAL A 408 20.79 10.95 -3.56
CA VAL A 408 21.37 11.53 -4.78
C VAL A 408 20.99 13.01 -4.92
N ALA A 409 21.96 13.84 -5.32
CA ALA A 409 21.75 15.20 -5.80
C ALA A 409 21.89 15.23 -7.33
N ALA A 410 20.76 15.16 -8.04
CA ALA A 410 20.73 15.12 -9.51
C ALA A 410 20.39 16.49 -10.10
N THR A 411 21.08 16.86 -11.18
CA THR A 411 20.73 18.00 -12.04
C THR A 411 20.51 17.50 -13.46
N LEU A 412 19.28 17.66 -13.95
CA LEU A 412 18.89 17.35 -15.33
C LEU A 412 18.83 18.65 -16.12
N SER A 413 19.64 18.75 -17.16
CA SER A 413 19.76 19.93 -18.01
C SER A 413 19.30 19.63 -19.44
N THR A 414 18.63 20.57 -20.08
CA THR A 414 18.13 20.43 -21.46
C THR A 414 18.43 21.68 -22.31
N ASP A 415 18.89 21.50 -23.56
CA ASP A 415 19.14 22.61 -24.53
C ASP A 415 17.95 22.90 -25.43
N MET A 416 17.08 21.92 -25.64
CA MET A 416 15.87 21.99 -26.45
C MET A 416 14.67 21.40 -25.69
N SER A 417 13.46 21.53 -26.25
CA SER A 417 12.28 20.87 -25.68
C SER A 417 12.39 19.35 -25.81
N ARG A 418 12.19 18.62 -24.73
CA ARG A 418 12.21 17.15 -24.67
C ARG A 418 11.03 16.60 -23.88
N THR A 419 10.58 15.41 -24.24
CA THR A 419 9.48 14.73 -23.55
C THR A 419 9.90 13.33 -23.10
N LEU A 420 9.73 13.04 -21.82
CA LEU A 420 9.84 11.69 -21.26
C LEU A 420 8.46 11.19 -20.85
N THR A 421 7.99 10.13 -21.49
CA THR A 421 6.77 9.43 -21.10
C THR A 421 7.11 8.23 -20.22
N LEU A 422 6.43 8.10 -19.09
CA LEU A 422 6.39 6.89 -18.28
C LEU A 422 5.14 6.11 -18.68
N ASP A 423 5.31 4.94 -19.29
CA ASP A 423 4.22 4.13 -19.85
C ASP A 423 4.66 2.67 -20.09
N ASN A 424 4.51 1.83 -19.06
CA ASN A 424 4.67 0.38 -19.13
C ASN A 424 3.94 -0.40 -18.02
N ASN A 425 3.09 0.24 -17.21
CA ASN A 425 2.31 -0.33 -16.10
C ASN A 425 3.16 -1.20 -15.16
N MET A 426 4.32 -0.68 -14.78
CA MET A 426 5.25 -1.40 -13.91
C MET A 426 4.76 -1.39 -12.47
N PRO A 427 5.03 -2.44 -11.68
CA PRO A 427 4.65 -2.43 -10.27
C PRO A 427 5.36 -1.30 -9.50
N GLY A 428 4.60 -0.56 -8.69
CA GLY A 428 5.10 0.55 -7.88
C GLY A 428 4.95 1.90 -8.59
N ASP A 429 5.48 2.96 -7.97
CA ASP A 429 5.50 4.29 -8.59
C ASP A 429 6.57 4.38 -9.67
N ASP A 430 6.24 5.04 -10.78
CA ASP A 430 7.08 5.13 -11.98
C ASP A 430 8.00 6.35 -11.95
N PHE A 431 7.54 7.47 -11.38
CA PHE A 431 8.39 8.62 -11.08
C PHE A 431 8.68 8.70 -9.58
N VAL A 432 9.91 8.40 -9.17
CA VAL A 432 10.25 8.32 -7.74
C VAL A 432 11.40 9.23 -7.37
N ILE A 433 11.16 10.12 -6.40
CA ILE A 433 12.24 10.82 -5.68
C ILE A 433 12.13 10.43 -4.22
N ARG A 434 13.00 9.52 -3.75
CA ARG A 434 12.98 9.08 -2.35
C ARG A 434 13.39 10.21 -1.40
N ALA A 435 12.96 10.12 -0.14
CA ALA A 435 13.35 11.06 0.90
C ALA A 435 14.88 11.19 0.99
N GLY A 436 15.37 12.42 1.18
CA GLY A 436 16.79 12.75 1.20
C GLY A 436 17.43 12.97 -0.18
N SER A 437 16.83 12.50 -1.27
CA SER A 437 17.28 12.82 -2.64
C SER A 437 16.77 14.19 -3.10
N SER A 438 17.50 14.84 -4.00
CA SER A 438 17.11 16.10 -4.63
C SER A 438 17.32 16.08 -6.14
N VAL A 439 16.34 16.58 -6.89
CA VAL A 439 16.38 16.69 -8.35
C VAL A 439 16.16 18.14 -8.76
N THR A 440 17.12 18.70 -9.48
CA THR A 440 16.98 20.01 -10.15
C THR A 440 16.77 19.79 -11.63
N ILE A 441 15.70 20.34 -12.20
CA ILE A 441 15.46 20.38 -13.65
C ILE A 441 15.70 21.81 -14.13
N THR A 442 16.55 21.96 -15.15
CA THR A 442 16.96 23.26 -15.67
C THR A 442 17.27 23.22 -17.16
N ASN A 443 17.57 24.38 -17.75
CA ASN A 443 18.03 24.52 -19.13
C ASN A 443 19.54 24.80 -19.17
N ASN A 444 20.23 24.36 -20.23
CA ASN A 444 21.63 24.72 -20.48
C ASN A 444 21.83 25.69 -21.67
N SER A 445 20.75 26.12 -22.37
CA SER A 445 20.84 26.97 -23.58
C SER A 445 20.17 28.35 -23.42
N THR A 446 20.55 29.29 -24.29
CA THR A 446 19.91 30.61 -24.45
C THR A 446 18.52 30.55 -25.12
N ALA A 447 18.04 29.37 -25.50
CA ALA A 447 16.72 29.19 -26.09
C ALA A 447 15.68 29.17 -24.97
N GLY A 448 15.15 30.34 -24.65
CA GLY A 448 14.27 30.54 -23.50
C GLY A 448 12.85 29.99 -23.59
N THR A 449 12.64 28.94 -24.38
CA THR A 449 11.41 28.15 -24.43
C THR A 449 11.68 26.65 -24.35
N SER A 450 12.96 26.22 -24.33
CA SER A 450 13.36 24.83 -24.16
C SER A 450 12.82 24.27 -22.86
N GLY A 451 12.48 23.00 -22.85
CA GLY A 451 11.71 22.42 -21.78
C GLY A 451 11.94 20.94 -21.58
N PHE A 452 11.59 20.45 -20.40
CA PHE A 452 11.58 19.03 -20.13
C PHE A 452 10.22 18.67 -19.56
N ASP A 453 9.44 17.95 -20.37
CA ASP A 453 8.10 17.50 -20.03
C ASP A 453 8.18 16.04 -19.61
N ILE A 454 7.86 15.75 -18.35
CA ILE A 454 7.69 14.39 -17.81
C ILE A 454 6.19 14.10 -17.82
N LEU A 455 5.78 13.02 -18.49
CA LEU A 455 4.39 12.64 -18.65
C LEU A 455 4.12 11.25 -18.06
N LEU A 456 3.18 11.17 -17.13
CA LEU A 456 2.64 9.93 -16.57
C LEU A 456 1.24 9.70 -17.18
N THR A 457 1.13 8.71 -18.06
CA THR A 457 -0.16 8.32 -18.65
C THR A 457 -0.82 7.24 -17.79
N SER A 458 -2.09 7.40 -17.44
CA SER A 458 -2.85 6.39 -16.68
C SER A 458 -2.59 4.96 -17.23
N PRO A 459 -2.20 3.99 -16.39
CA PRO A 459 -2.32 3.98 -14.93
C PRO A 459 -1.12 4.49 -14.12
N GLU A 460 -0.10 5.09 -14.75
CA GLU A 460 1.17 5.36 -14.08
C GLU A 460 1.08 6.35 -12.90
N THR A 461 1.90 6.10 -11.88
CA THR A 461 1.94 6.91 -10.66
C THR A 461 3.33 7.45 -10.34
N GLY A 462 3.41 8.46 -9.48
CA GLY A 462 4.66 9.06 -9.06
C GLY A 462 4.63 9.46 -7.59
N ALA A 463 5.72 9.22 -6.89
CA ALA A 463 5.89 9.58 -5.48
C ALA A 463 7.16 10.41 -5.26
N VAL A 464 6.97 11.61 -4.70
CA VAL A 464 8.05 12.53 -4.34
C VAL A 464 8.10 12.66 -2.83
N GLY A 465 9.11 12.05 -2.21
CA GLY A 465 9.46 12.20 -0.79
C GLY A 465 10.68 13.10 -0.55
N GLY A 466 11.47 13.38 -1.59
CA GLY A 466 12.62 14.28 -1.55
C GLY A 466 12.32 15.69 -2.04
N THR A 467 13.33 16.34 -2.64
CA THR A 467 13.19 17.67 -3.24
C THR A 467 13.10 17.59 -4.76
N LEU A 468 12.12 18.26 -5.35
CA LEU A 468 12.05 18.53 -6.79
C LEU A 468 12.05 20.04 -7.02
N LEU A 469 13.07 20.52 -7.73
CA LEU A 469 13.25 21.92 -8.09
C LEU A 469 13.12 22.10 -9.60
N PHE A 470 12.18 22.93 -10.03
CA PHE A 470 12.18 23.47 -11.39
C PHE A 470 12.83 24.85 -11.38
N ALA A 471 13.93 24.97 -12.14
CA ALA A 471 14.71 26.18 -12.25
C ALA A 471 14.87 26.59 -13.73
N GLY A 472 15.51 27.73 -13.93
CA GLY A 472 15.95 28.21 -15.24
C GLY A 472 17.38 28.71 -15.12
N LEU A 473 18.04 28.95 -16.26
CA LEU A 473 19.40 29.46 -16.26
C LEU A 473 19.38 30.97 -15.96
N THR A 474 20.20 31.41 -15.01
CA THR A 474 20.32 32.84 -14.68
C THR A 474 20.72 33.67 -15.91
N GLY A 475 19.90 34.64 -16.30
CA GLY A 475 20.20 35.59 -17.38
C GLY A 475 19.58 35.29 -18.75
N THR A 476 18.80 34.21 -18.90
CA THR A 476 18.03 33.91 -20.12
C THR A 476 16.52 34.06 -19.88
N THR A 477 15.71 34.22 -20.92
CA THR A 477 14.30 33.81 -20.84
C THR A 477 14.30 32.31 -20.52
N ASN A 478 13.53 31.86 -19.55
CA ASN A 478 13.77 30.56 -18.89
C ASN A 478 12.96 29.42 -19.51
N GLY A 479 13.30 28.17 -19.19
CA GLY A 479 12.62 27.01 -19.76
C GLY A 479 11.18 26.76 -19.30
N ARG A 480 10.50 25.85 -20.01
CA ARG A 480 9.21 25.25 -19.64
C ARG A 480 9.45 23.83 -19.11
N HIS A 481 9.29 23.56 -17.83
CA HIS A 481 9.43 22.21 -17.26
C HIS A 481 8.11 21.76 -16.70
N THR A 482 7.68 20.54 -17.04
CA THR A 482 6.40 20.04 -16.55
C THR A 482 6.51 18.62 -16.02
N LEU A 483 5.74 18.32 -14.98
CA LEU A 483 5.45 16.98 -14.47
C LEU A 483 3.93 16.77 -14.58
N GLN A 484 3.48 16.14 -15.64
CA GLN A 484 2.08 15.99 -15.97
C GLN A 484 1.63 14.56 -15.70
N ALA A 485 0.41 14.41 -15.18
CA ALA A 485 -0.25 13.13 -15.08
C ALA A 485 -1.71 13.23 -15.52
N THR A 486 -2.28 12.10 -15.98
CA THR A 486 -3.66 12.03 -16.48
C THR A 486 -4.65 11.30 -15.56
N ALA A 487 -4.16 10.53 -14.59
CA ALA A 487 -5.00 9.91 -13.56
C ALA A 487 -5.08 10.79 -12.31
N ALA A 488 -6.27 10.83 -11.68
CA ALA A 488 -6.47 11.56 -10.43
C ALA A 488 -5.59 10.98 -9.30
N GLY A 489 -4.86 11.83 -8.59
CA GLY A 489 -3.95 11.42 -7.52
C GLY A 489 -2.72 10.64 -7.98
N ALA A 490 -2.41 10.63 -9.27
CA ALA A 490 -1.28 9.88 -9.83
C ALA A 490 0.07 10.35 -9.28
N VAL A 491 0.28 11.67 -9.17
CA VAL A 491 1.51 12.23 -8.60
C VAL A 491 1.26 12.67 -7.17
N GLN A 492 2.04 12.14 -6.23
CA GLN A 492 1.91 12.43 -4.81
C GLN A 492 3.22 12.98 -4.24
N PHE A 493 3.14 14.21 -3.73
CA PHE A 493 4.17 14.75 -2.85
C PHE A 493 3.84 14.32 -1.43
N VAL A 494 4.69 13.47 -0.83
CA VAL A 494 4.45 12.86 0.49
C VAL A 494 5.03 13.71 1.63
N ALA A 495 4.74 13.35 2.88
CA ALA A 495 5.22 14.08 4.06
C ALA A 495 6.75 14.28 4.03
N GLY A 496 7.20 15.51 4.27
CA GLY A 496 8.63 15.88 4.26
C GLY A 496 9.19 16.24 2.87
N SER A 497 8.41 16.06 1.80
CA SER A 497 8.83 16.47 0.45
C SER A 497 8.80 17.98 0.24
N LEU A 498 9.62 18.45 -0.70
CA LEU A 498 9.66 19.83 -1.16
C LEU A 498 9.53 19.89 -2.68
N PHE A 499 8.47 20.51 -3.18
CA PHE A 499 8.42 21.01 -4.54
C PHE A 499 8.74 22.50 -4.53
N GLN A 500 9.67 22.93 -5.38
CA GLN A 500 10.03 24.34 -5.50
C GLN A 500 10.08 24.74 -6.96
N VAL A 501 9.46 25.87 -7.29
CA VAL A 501 9.67 26.57 -8.56
C VAL A 501 10.48 27.84 -8.28
N ALA A 502 11.67 27.93 -8.88
CA ALA A 502 12.56 29.06 -8.67
C ALA A 502 12.00 30.35 -9.30
N SER A 503 12.50 31.51 -8.87
CA SER A 503 12.18 32.80 -9.52
C SER A 503 12.66 32.89 -10.97
N THR A 504 13.64 32.08 -11.33
CA THR A 504 14.09 31.87 -12.70
C THR A 504 13.20 30.90 -13.48
N TYR A 505 12.06 30.46 -12.98
CA TYR A 505 11.15 29.59 -13.72
C TYR A 505 10.05 30.44 -14.41
N THR A 506 9.80 30.21 -15.71
CA THR A 506 8.85 31.02 -16.51
C THR A 506 7.39 30.85 -16.08
N THR A 507 6.46 31.61 -16.66
CA THR A 507 5.01 31.58 -16.35
C THR A 507 4.28 30.27 -16.70
N ALA A 508 4.98 29.22 -17.09
CA ALA A 508 4.38 27.92 -17.35
C ALA A 508 3.82 27.28 -16.07
N ASN A 509 2.74 26.50 -16.19
CA ASN A 509 2.26 25.69 -15.08
C ASN A 509 3.16 24.43 -14.94
N PRO A 510 3.71 24.14 -13.75
CA PRO A 510 4.60 22.99 -13.54
C PRO A 510 3.94 21.62 -13.70
N PHE A 511 2.62 21.53 -13.72
CA PHE A 511 1.82 20.32 -13.73
C PHE A 511 0.88 20.19 -14.94
N GLY A 512 1.04 21.06 -15.94
CA GLY A 512 0.14 21.11 -17.11
C GLY A 512 -1.13 21.93 -16.85
N GLY A 513 -2.10 21.85 -17.76
CA GLY A 513 -3.30 22.68 -17.67
C GLY A 513 -4.47 22.24 -18.55
N SER A 514 -4.42 21.01 -19.05
CA SER A 514 -5.53 20.42 -19.78
C SER A 514 -6.54 19.80 -18.81
N SER A 515 -7.79 19.62 -19.24
CA SER A 515 -8.80 18.91 -18.44
C SER A 515 -8.39 17.48 -18.07
N ALA A 516 -7.51 16.85 -18.85
CA ALA A 516 -6.96 15.53 -18.53
C ALA A 516 -6.06 15.54 -17.28
N ASN A 517 -5.56 16.71 -16.86
CA ASN A 517 -4.73 16.85 -15.65
C ASN A 517 -5.56 17.12 -14.38
N ALA A 518 -6.89 17.06 -14.45
CA ALA A 518 -7.73 17.40 -13.30
C ALA A 518 -7.47 16.47 -12.10
N GLY A 519 -7.10 17.06 -10.96
CA GLY A 519 -6.83 16.39 -9.70
C GLY A 519 -5.65 15.43 -9.73
N SER A 520 -4.75 15.53 -10.72
CA SER A 520 -3.70 14.53 -10.92
C SER A 520 -2.50 14.67 -9.99
N VAL A 521 -2.34 15.82 -9.31
CA VAL A 521 -1.24 16.09 -8.40
C VAL A 521 -1.76 16.36 -6.99
N VAL A 522 -1.26 15.62 -6.00
CA VAL A 522 -1.68 15.74 -4.59
C VAL A 522 -0.48 16.09 -3.72
N PHE A 523 -0.60 17.17 -2.96
CA PHE A 523 0.29 17.49 -1.85
C PHE A 523 -0.31 16.93 -0.57
N ARG A 524 0.27 15.83 -0.09
CA ARG A 524 -0.17 15.15 1.14
C ARG A 524 0.15 15.99 2.37
N ASN A 525 -0.48 15.64 3.49
CA ASN A 525 -0.17 16.20 4.80
C ASN A 525 1.34 16.14 5.08
N GLY A 526 1.93 17.29 5.44
CA GLY A 526 3.38 17.44 5.67
C GLY A 526 4.23 17.67 4.41
N ALA A 527 3.66 17.66 3.20
CA ALA A 527 4.37 18.05 1.98
C ALA A 527 4.40 19.58 1.82
N ARG A 528 5.40 20.11 1.10
CA ARG A 528 5.60 21.55 0.91
C ARG A 528 5.76 21.93 -0.56
N PHE A 529 5.04 22.95 -0.99
CA PHE A 529 5.21 23.62 -2.28
C PHE A 529 5.63 25.08 -2.05
N GLU A 530 6.79 25.47 -2.55
CA GLU A 530 7.24 26.85 -2.62
C GLU A 530 7.20 27.43 -4.03
N GLN A 531 6.48 28.54 -4.18
CA GLN A 531 6.32 29.24 -5.45
C GLN A 531 7.05 30.58 -5.46
N TYR A 532 8.21 30.64 -6.14
CA TYR A 532 8.94 31.88 -6.40
C TYR A 532 8.91 32.33 -7.87
N GLY A 533 8.42 31.48 -8.77
CA GLY A 533 8.15 31.75 -10.19
C GLY A 533 6.98 30.89 -10.68
N GLY A 534 6.82 30.70 -11.99
CA GLY A 534 5.76 29.82 -12.49
C GLY A 534 4.40 30.48 -12.70
N GLY A 535 3.52 29.74 -13.40
CA GLY A 535 2.10 30.06 -13.51
C GLY A 535 1.28 29.59 -12.30
N ASN A 536 0.00 29.94 -12.31
CA ASN A 536 -0.98 29.47 -11.30
C ASN A 536 -0.99 27.94 -11.22
N PRO A 537 -0.68 27.30 -10.08
CA PRO A 537 -0.54 25.86 -9.97
C PRO A 537 -1.85 25.08 -10.18
N PHE A 538 -3.02 25.69 -9.95
CA PHE A 538 -4.30 25.02 -10.16
C PHE A 538 -4.65 24.83 -11.63
N ALA A 539 -4.07 25.66 -12.52
CA ALA A 539 -4.18 25.68 -13.99
C ALA A 539 -5.59 25.79 -14.61
N LEU A 540 -6.54 25.01 -14.13
CA LEU A 540 -7.91 24.88 -14.62
C LEU A 540 -8.81 25.94 -14.03
N THR A 541 -9.88 26.29 -14.75
CA THR A 541 -10.94 27.16 -14.22
C THR A 541 -11.62 26.48 -13.02
N ALA A 542 -11.78 27.23 -11.92
CA ALA A 542 -12.48 26.76 -10.75
C ALA A 542 -13.90 26.27 -11.10
N PRO A 543 -14.42 25.21 -10.45
CA PRO A 543 -13.86 24.54 -9.28
C PRO A 543 -12.76 23.51 -9.60
N ASN A 544 -12.52 23.19 -10.87
CA ASN A 544 -11.51 22.21 -11.27
C ASN A 544 -10.10 22.72 -10.97
N SER A 545 -9.22 21.79 -10.63
CA SER A 545 -7.84 22.07 -10.22
C SER A 545 -6.93 20.91 -10.63
N VAL A 546 -5.71 21.20 -11.07
CA VAL A 546 -4.67 20.16 -11.29
C VAL A 546 -4.11 19.66 -9.97
N VAL A 547 -3.85 20.60 -9.05
CA VAL A 547 -3.31 20.31 -7.72
C VAL A 547 -4.42 20.18 -6.67
N VAL A 548 -4.21 19.28 -5.72
CA VAL A 548 -5.00 19.13 -4.49
C VAL A 548 -4.06 19.27 -3.30
N PHE A 549 -4.42 20.15 -2.36
CA PHE A 549 -3.69 20.34 -1.11
C PHE A 549 -4.46 19.71 0.05
N GLU A 550 -3.87 18.74 0.74
CA GLU A 550 -4.44 18.19 1.98
C GLU A 550 -4.30 19.21 3.14
N PRO A 551 -5.13 19.12 4.19
CA PRO A 551 -5.22 20.14 5.24
C PRO A 551 -3.89 20.56 5.87
N ALA A 552 -2.99 19.61 6.13
CA ALA A 552 -1.69 19.85 6.75
C ALA A 552 -0.52 19.90 5.74
N SER A 553 -0.80 19.98 4.43
CA SER A 553 0.21 20.35 3.44
C SER A 553 0.53 21.85 3.53
N THR A 554 1.66 22.29 2.98
CA THR A 554 2.06 23.71 3.01
C THR A 554 2.24 24.24 1.60
N PHE A 555 1.52 25.30 1.28
CA PHE A 555 1.77 26.14 0.10
C PHE A 555 2.38 27.47 0.55
N LEU A 556 3.55 27.80 0.01
CA LEU A 556 4.23 29.07 0.23
C LEU A 556 4.26 29.85 -1.08
N PHE A 557 3.79 31.09 -1.02
CA PHE A 557 3.84 32.03 -2.14
C PHE A 557 4.87 33.12 -1.86
N GLY A 558 5.93 33.17 -2.67
CA GLY A 558 7.05 34.10 -2.55
C GLY A 558 7.31 34.98 -3.77
N MET A 559 6.42 34.97 -4.77
CA MET A 559 6.55 35.82 -5.96
C MET A 559 6.22 37.28 -5.63
N SER A 560 7.24 38.14 -5.65
CA SER A 560 7.06 39.59 -5.47
C SER A 560 6.52 40.24 -6.76
N GLY A 561 5.54 41.14 -6.64
CA GLY A 561 4.89 41.77 -7.80
C GLY A 561 3.84 40.90 -8.51
N SER A 562 3.45 39.77 -7.91
CA SER A 562 2.37 38.90 -8.39
C SER A 562 1.42 38.54 -7.26
N ALA A 563 0.32 37.88 -7.61
CA ALA A 563 -0.69 37.40 -6.69
C ALA A 563 -0.99 35.90 -6.90
N PRO A 564 -1.24 35.14 -5.82
CA PRO A 564 -1.68 33.76 -5.91
C PRO A 564 -3.12 33.66 -6.42
N SER A 565 -3.51 32.51 -6.99
CA SER A 565 -4.89 32.26 -7.41
C SER A 565 -5.76 31.96 -6.19
N LEU A 566 -6.76 32.80 -5.91
CA LEU A 566 -7.60 32.64 -4.70
C LEU A 566 -9.04 32.20 -4.98
N ALA A 567 -9.64 32.67 -6.08
CA ALA A 567 -11.05 32.45 -6.36
C ALA A 567 -11.39 30.97 -6.58
N GLY A 568 -12.26 30.41 -5.73
CA GLY A 568 -12.70 29.01 -5.84
C GLY A 568 -11.60 28.00 -5.53
N ARG A 569 -10.58 28.38 -4.76
CA ARG A 569 -9.39 27.54 -4.46
C ARG A 569 -9.38 27.06 -3.02
N THR A 570 -8.78 25.89 -2.85
CA THR A 570 -8.57 25.25 -1.56
C THR A 570 -7.09 25.01 -1.34
N TYR A 571 -6.58 25.46 -0.19
CA TYR A 571 -5.22 25.27 0.26
C TYR A 571 -5.18 24.46 1.57
N GLY A 572 -4.02 23.88 1.90
CA GLY A 572 -3.70 23.38 3.24
C GLY A 572 -3.35 24.54 4.16
N ASN A 573 -2.13 24.54 4.70
CA ASN A 573 -1.48 25.74 5.23
C ASN A 573 -1.06 26.65 4.08
N PHE A 574 -1.27 27.95 4.23
CA PHE A 574 -0.93 28.96 3.24
C PHE A 574 -0.03 30.04 3.84
N ILE A 575 1.19 30.16 3.30
CA ILE A 575 2.20 31.10 3.74
C ILE A 575 2.46 32.14 2.65
N TYR A 576 2.38 33.42 3.00
CA TYR A 576 2.94 34.53 2.23
C TYR A 576 4.36 34.85 2.70
N ASP A 577 5.30 34.91 1.76
CA ASP A 577 6.70 35.28 2.00
C ASP A 577 7.20 36.16 0.85
N VAL A 578 6.63 37.37 0.73
CA VAL A 578 6.85 38.27 -0.39
C VAL A 578 7.65 39.51 0.03
N SER A 579 8.44 40.06 -0.89
CA SER A 579 9.05 41.38 -0.69
C SER A 579 8.06 42.47 -1.12
N GLY A 580 7.64 43.32 -0.19
CA GLY A 580 6.70 44.41 -0.44
C GLY A 580 5.22 44.02 -0.36
N ALA A 581 4.36 44.72 -1.12
CA ALA A 581 2.92 44.51 -1.09
C ALA A 581 2.45 43.45 -2.10
N SER A 582 1.59 42.52 -1.67
CA SER A 582 0.85 41.61 -2.56
C SER A 582 -0.65 41.84 -2.37
N THR A 583 -1.30 42.32 -3.43
CA THR A 583 -2.75 42.52 -3.48
C THR A 583 -3.40 41.44 -4.33
N ALA A 584 -4.10 40.52 -3.69
CA ALA A 584 -4.88 39.50 -4.37
C ALA A 584 -6.36 39.90 -4.34
N SER A 585 -6.83 40.53 -5.42
CA SER A 585 -8.23 40.93 -5.59
C SER A 585 -8.96 40.02 -6.59
N GLY A 586 -10.16 39.54 -6.26
CA GLY A 586 -11.05 38.91 -7.25
C GLY A 586 -11.67 37.57 -6.88
N THR A 587 -11.91 37.27 -5.59
CA THR A 587 -12.62 36.04 -5.20
C THR A 587 -14.10 36.10 -5.58
N ALA A 588 -14.50 35.82 -6.82
CA ALA A 588 -15.92 35.57 -7.12
C ALA A 588 -16.40 34.19 -6.60
N GLY A 589 -15.46 33.28 -6.31
CA GLY A 589 -15.70 31.97 -5.69
C GLY A 589 -15.00 31.85 -4.33
N ALA A 590 -15.50 30.97 -3.47
CA ALA A 590 -15.02 30.78 -2.10
C ALA A 590 -13.52 30.40 -2.06
N LEU A 591 -12.75 31.06 -1.21
CA LEU A 591 -11.39 30.67 -0.83
C LEU A 591 -11.46 29.86 0.46
N THR A 592 -10.90 28.66 0.45
CA THR A 592 -10.77 27.81 1.65
C THR A 592 -9.32 27.57 1.98
N ILE A 593 -8.91 27.92 3.20
CA ILE A 593 -7.62 27.57 3.79
C ILE A 593 -7.93 26.60 4.92
N GLN A 594 -7.62 25.32 4.71
CA GLN A 594 -7.94 24.23 5.64
C GLN A 594 -7.03 24.23 6.86
N GLY A 595 -5.81 24.77 6.72
CA GLY A 595 -4.84 24.91 7.80
C GLY A 595 -4.63 26.36 8.22
N ASP A 596 -3.39 26.70 8.60
CA ASP A 596 -3.00 28.03 9.01
C ASP A 596 -2.79 28.97 7.80
N LEU A 597 -3.19 30.23 7.94
CA LEU A 597 -2.77 31.34 7.08
C LEU A 597 -1.66 32.12 7.79
N ALA A 598 -0.48 32.22 7.20
CA ALA A 598 0.65 32.97 7.76
C ALA A 598 1.18 34.02 6.78
N VAL A 599 1.51 35.20 7.28
CA VAL A 599 2.30 36.22 6.59
C VAL A 599 3.65 36.30 7.29
N ARG A 600 4.69 35.76 6.65
CA ARG A 600 6.06 35.77 7.17
C ARG A 600 6.79 37.05 6.83
N ASN A 601 6.60 37.56 5.62
CA ASN A 601 7.17 38.80 5.12
C ASN A 601 6.20 39.50 4.16
N GLY A 602 6.28 40.84 4.13
CA GLY A 602 5.52 41.70 3.22
C GLY A 602 4.17 42.16 3.75
N THR A 603 3.46 42.93 2.92
CA THR A 603 2.11 43.44 3.22
C THR A 603 1.11 42.74 2.31
N VAL A 604 0.12 42.04 2.89
CA VAL A 604 -0.82 41.23 2.11
C VAL A 604 -2.24 41.80 2.22
N SER A 605 -2.86 42.03 1.07
CA SER A 605 -4.28 42.38 0.97
C SER A 605 -5.02 41.30 0.21
N ILE A 606 -5.96 40.62 0.86
CA ILE A 606 -6.85 39.64 0.25
C ILE A 606 -8.25 40.24 0.16
N SER A 607 -8.81 40.39 -1.03
CA SER A 607 -10.13 40.98 -1.24
C SER A 607 -10.95 40.27 -2.33
N GLY A 608 -12.27 40.21 -2.14
CA GLY A 608 -13.22 39.79 -3.18
C GLY A 608 -14.63 39.57 -2.64
N THR A 609 -15.51 39.04 -3.50
CA THR A 609 -16.97 39.01 -3.28
C THR A 609 -17.49 37.67 -2.73
N GLY A 610 -16.68 36.62 -2.75
CA GLY A 610 -16.94 35.29 -2.22
C GLY A 610 -16.38 35.13 -0.80
N SER A 611 -16.82 34.09 -0.10
CA SER A 611 -16.37 33.81 1.27
C SER A 611 -14.88 33.48 1.33
N ILE A 612 -14.23 33.90 2.41
CA ILE A 612 -12.87 33.50 2.79
C ILE A 612 -13.00 32.72 4.09
N ALA A 613 -12.68 31.43 4.04
CA ALA A 613 -12.69 30.55 5.19
C ALA A 613 -11.26 30.15 5.56
N VAL A 614 -10.84 30.47 6.79
CA VAL A 614 -9.59 29.98 7.39
C VAL A 614 -10.00 29.07 8.54
N GLN A 615 -9.64 27.79 8.47
CA GLN A 615 -10.00 26.80 9.48
C GLN A 615 -8.94 26.66 10.59
N GLY A 616 -7.68 27.05 10.29
CA GLY A 616 -6.60 27.16 11.26
C GLY A 616 -6.41 28.58 11.79
N ASN A 617 -5.18 28.88 12.21
CA ASN A 617 -4.80 30.18 12.76
C ASN A 617 -4.47 31.19 11.67
N VAL A 618 -4.62 32.47 11.99
CA VAL A 618 -4.04 33.58 11.22
C VAL A 618 -2.83 34.12 11.97
N GLN A 619 -1.66 34.09 11.33
CA GLN A 619 -0.40 34.55 11.91
C GLN A 619 0.18 35.66 11.03
N VAL A 620 0.58 36.78 11.64
CA VAL A 620 1.26 37.89 10.97
C VAL A 620 2.49 38.22 11.79
N ALA A 621 3.66 38.08 11.17
CA ALA A 621 4.96 38.30 11.80
C ALA A 621 5.28 39.79 11.98
#